data_AF-A0A5B0GXW4-F1
#
_entry.id   AF-A0A5B0GXW4-F1
#
_cell.length_a   1.000
_cell.length_b   1.000
_cell.length_c   1.000
_cell.angle_alpha   90.00
_cell.angle_beta   90.00
_cell.angle_gamma   90.00
#
_symmetry.space_group_name_H-M   'P 1'
#
loop_
_entity.id
_entity.type
_entity.pdbx_description
1 polymer ?
#
loop_
_entity_poly.entity_id
_entity_poly.type
_entity_poly.pdbx_seq_one_letter_code
_entity_poly.pdbx_strand_id
1 'polypeptide(L)'
;MRLADFILRDMGTIVAQWEAFAATLLPAAANMQSLALRDHAQQILEAVAKDLSTVQTREEQAEKSMGRALVLIGAPETAAQTHALLRARGGFNINQLAAEYRALRASVLRLWMDDCQPDAPHPDDVIRFNEAIDQALAESVDFFTVQVDQARNLLLGMLGHDMRSPLQTVQITATYLAALNAGETVSVAASRLIRSGARMQALLDDMVDFNRTRLGLGIHIAPADVDLAQLFAEELDQLRVVHPDCQVDLDVADECTGVWDGRRLQQLLGNLVLNAIRYGARDTPVRVSVTGDEAEVRLEVKNNGPAIERSALGRIFDPLQRGWNDQDKNAGSSLGLGLYIAREIAKAHGGEINVRSDETETVFAVRLPRNK
;
A
#
# COMPACT_ATOMS: atom_id res chain seq x y z
N MET A 1 -1.86 43.97 21.53
CA MET A 1 -3.01 43.04 21.55
C MET A 1 -2.46 41.64 21.33
N ARG A 2 -2.94 40.62 22.07
CA ARG A 2 -2.46 39.25 21.87
C ARG A 2 -2.88 38.70 20.51
N LEU A 3 -2.08 37.80 19.95
CA LEU A 3 -2.34 37.26 18.61
C LEU A 3 -3.65 36.45 18.53
N ALA A 4 -4.01 35.74 19.61
CA ALA A 4 -5.28 35.02 19.69
C ALA A 4 -6.49 35.93 19.52
N ASP A 5 -6.51 37.08 20.21
CA ASP A 5 -7.60 38.05 20.15
C ASP A 5 -7.70 38.68 18.76
N PHE A 6 -6.55 38.97 18.14
CA PHE A 6 -6.46 39.48 16.77
C PHE A 6 -7.08 38.50 15.77
N ILE A 7 -6.71 37.21 15.82
CA ILE A 7 -7.23 36.19 14.90
C ILE A 7 -8.76 36.11 14.95
N LEU A 8 -9.34 36.15 16.16
CA LEU A 8 -10.78 36.09 16.35
C LEU A 8 -11.49 37.37 15.87
N ARG A 9 -10.88 38.54 16.10
CA ARG A 9 -11.42 39.84 15.66
C ARG A 9 -11.40 40.00 14.13
N ASP A 10 -10.30 39.60 13.49
CA ASP A 10 -10.02 39.82 12.06
C ASP A 10 -10.27 38.58 11.18
N MET A 11 -10.97 37.58 11.71
CA MET A 11 -11.25 36.30 11.05
C MET A 11 -11.73 36.46 9.60
N GLY A 12 -12.69 37.35 9.36
CA GLY A 12 -13.24 37.59 8.02
C GLY A 12 -12.20 38.06 7.01
N THR A 13 -11.30 38.95 7.42
CA THR A 13 -10.21 39.48 6.58
C THR A 13 -9.17 38.39 6.29
N ILE A 14 -8.81 37.61 7.30
CA ILE A 14 -7.83 36.53 7.18
C ILE A 14 -8.34 35.44 6.22
N VAL A 15 -9.59 35.00 6.40
CA VAL A 15 -10.23 33.98 5.54
C VAL A 15 -10.40 34.48 4.10
N ALA A 16 -10.68 35.77 3.90
CA ALA A 16 -10.72 36.35 2.57
C ALA A 16 -9.35 36.35 1.87
N GLN A 17 -8.25 36.62 2.60
CA GLN A 17 -6.90 36.51 2.04
C GLN A 17 -6.51 35.06 1.73
N TRP A 18 -6.92 34.11 2.60
CA TRP A 18 -6.75 32.68 2.34
C TRP A 18 -7.44 32.27 1.03
N GLU A 19 -8.72 32.63 0.87
CA GLU A 19 -9.49 32.32 -0.34
C GLU A 19 -8.82 32.89 -1.59
N ALA A 20 -8.43 34.17 -1.55
CA ALA A 20 -7.78 34.84 -2.67
C ALA A 20 -6.50 34.12 -3.08
N PHE A 21 -5.70 33.65 -2.12
CA PHE A 21 -4.51 32.84 -2.39
C PHE A 21 -4.87 31.45 -2.93
N ALA A 22 -5.78 30.73 -2.28
CA ALA A 22 -6.20 29.39 -2.68
C ALA A 22 -6.73 29.34 -4.12
N ALA A 23 -7.45 30.37 -4.54
CA ALA A 23 -7.94 30.53 -5.92
C ALA A 23 -6.82 30.58 -6.98
N THR A 24 -5.58 30.92 -6.59
CA THR A 24 -4.42 30.95 -7.51
C THR A 24 -3.80 29.58 -7.76
N LEU A 25 -4.17 28.54 -6.99
CA LEU A 25 -3.58 27.20 -7.04
C LEU A 25 -4.16 26.36 -8.19
N LEU A 26 -3.84 26.73 -9.42
CA LEU A 26 -4.28 26.05 -10.62
C LEU A 26 -3.46 24.76 -10.91
N PRO A 27 -4.06 23.75 -11.58
CA PRO A 27 -5.45 23.70 -12.06
C PRO A 27 -6.48 23.29 -10.99
N ALA A 28 -6.05 22.85 -9.81
CA ALA A 28 -6.93 22.28 -8.79
C ALA A 28 -8.05 23.24 -8.34
N ALA A 29 -7.73 24.53 -8.18
CA ALA A 29 -8.70 25.55 -7.78
C ALA A 29 -9.65 26.01 -8.91
N ALA A 30 -9.45 25.61 -10.16
CA ALA A 30 -10.11 26.22 -11.32
C ALA A 30 -11.65 26.17 -11.27
N ASN A 31 -12.22 25.13 -10.68
CA ASN A 31 -13.67 24.90 -10.62
C ASN A 31 -14.23 25.01 -9.19
N MET A 32 -13.44 25.48 -8.23
CA MET A 32 -13.88 25.57 -6.85
C MET A 32 -14.71 26.83 -6.60
N GLN A 33 -15.82 26.66 -5.89
CA GLN A 33 -16.63 27.79 -5.41
C GLN A 33 -15.99 28.42 -4.15
N SER A 34 -16.33 29.68 -3.87
CA SER A 34 -15.87 30.43 -2.70
C SER A 34 -16.00 29.66 -1.39
N LEU A 35 -17.15 29.00 -1.16
CA LEU A 35 -17.38 28.19 0.04
C LEU A 35 -16.37 27.03 0.16
N ALA A 36 -16.04 26.37 -0.94
CA ALA A 36 -15.06 25.27 -0.96
C ALA A 36 -13.61 25.76 -0.85
N LEU A 37 -13.33 27.00 -1.25
CA LEU A 37 -12.01 27.62 -1.08
C LEU A 37 -11.79 28.09 0.36
N ARG A 38 -12.83 28.67 1.00
CA ARG A 38 -12.81 29.13 2.39
C ARG A 38 -12.85 27.99 3.40
N ASP A 39 -13.70 27.00 3.14
CA ASP A 39 -13.82 25.73 3.84
C ASP A 39 -13.47 25.79 5.35
N HIS A 40 -12.62 24.88 5.85
CA HIS A 40 -12.27 24.75 7.26
C HIS A 40 -11.24 25.79 7.74
N ALA A 41 -10.90 26.80 6.94
CA ALA A 41 -9.91 27.80 7.31
C ALA A 41 -10.29 28.55 8.60
N GLN A 42 -11.59 28.84 8.79
CA GLN A 42 -12.08 29.46 10.03
C GLN A 42 -11.88 28.54 11.23
N GLN A 43 -12.27 27.27 11.13
CA GLN A 43 -12.16 26.30 12.23
C GLN A 43 -10.70 25.99 12.57
N ILE A 44 -9.80 25.97 11.58
CA ILE A 44 -8.35 25.89 11.80
C ILE A 44 -7.86 27.10 12.60
N LEU A 45 -8.26 28.31 12.21
CA LEU A 45 -7.87 29.54 12.92
C LEU A 45 -8.46 29.63 14.33
N GLU A 46 -9.69 29.17 14.54
CA GLU A 46 -10.31 29.05 15.86
C GLU A 46 -9.56 28.05 16.76
N ALA A 47 -9.16 26.90 16.20
CA ALA A 47 -8.35 25.91 16.92
C ALA A 47 -6.97 26.49 17.30
N VAL A 48 -6.34 27.23 16.38
CA VAL A 48 -5.08 27.93 16.64
C VAL A 48 -5.22 29.01 17.72
N ALA A 49 -6.25 29.87 17.64
CA ALA A 49 -6.49 30.92 18.63
C ALA A 49 -6.81 30.34 20.03
N LYS A 50 -7.56 29.24 20.07
CA LYS A 50 -7.81 28.48 21.30
C LYS A 50 -6.51 27.94 21.88
N ASP A 51 -5.67 27.32 21.05
CA ASP A 51 -4.37 26.78 21.46
C ASP A 51 -3.46 27.87 22.05
N LEU A 52 -3.32 29.02 21.38
CA LEU A 52 -2.59 30.21 21.86
C LEU A 52 -3.04 30.72 23.25
N SER A 53 -4.28 30.44 23.62
CA SER A 53 -4.89 30.87 24.89
C SER A 53 -4.71 29.84 26.00
N THR A 54 -4.28 28.61 25.70
CA THR A 54 -4.03 27.57 26.70
C THR A 54 -2.76 27.85 27.51
N VAL A 55 -2.70 27.35 28.74
CA VAL A 55 -1.47 27.34 29.55
C VAL A 55 -0.68 26.09 29.19
N GLN A 56 0.58 26.26 28.82
CA GLN A 56 1.50 25.17 28.48
C GLN A 56 2.83 25.37 29.24
N THR A 57 3.39 24.27 29.71
CA THR A 57 4.76 24.21 30.26
C THR A 57 5.79 24.26 29.13
N ARG A 58 7.04 24.61 29.46
CA ARG A 58 8.15 24.59 28.47
C ARG A 58 8.41 23.20 27.89
N GLU A 59 8.14 22.15 28.66
CA GLU A 59 8.30 20.77 28.22
C GLU A 59 7.21 20.39 27.21
N GLU A 60 5.95 20.72 27.49
CA GLU A 60 4.84 20.54 26.53
C GLU A 60 5.08 21.33 25.24
N GLN A 61 5.62 22.54 25.35
CA GLN A 61 5.98 23.37 24.20
C GLN A 61 7.12 22.74 23.37
N ALA A 62 8.14 22.19 24.02
CA ALA A 62 9.25 21.51 23.35
C ALA A 62 8.79 20.23 22.64
N GLU A 63 7.98 19.39 23.28
CA GLU A 63 7.43 18.18 22.68
C GLU A 63 6.53 18.51 21.49
N LYS A 64 5.69 19.54 21.60
CA LYS A 64 4.85 20.02 20.49
C LYS A 64 5.68 20.52 19.31
N SER A 65 6.75 21.28 19.57
CA SER A 65 7.68 21.73 18.54
C SER A 65 8.39 20.58 17.80
N MET A 66 8.52 19.42 18.45
CA MET A 66 9.07 18.19 17.85
C MET A 66 8.01 17.31 17.17
N GLY A 67 6.74 17.75 17.12
CA GLY A 67 5.63 16.97 16.57
C GLY A 67 5.20 15.78 17.44
N ARG A 68 5.54 15.78 18.73
CA ARG A 68 5.26 14.69 19.69
C ARG A 68 4.08 15.01 20.62
N ALA A 69 3.29 16.03 20.28
CA ALA A 69 2.10 16.39 21.05
C ALA A 69 1.13 15.19 21.15
N LEU A 70 0.47 15.06 22.30
CA LEU A 70 -0.54 14.02 22.54
C LEU A 70 -1.72 14.18 21.58
N VAL A 71 -1.75 13.33 20.55
CA VAL A 71 -2.94 13.14 19.72
C VAL A 71 -3.92 12.27 20.52
N LEU A 72 -5.10 12.80 20.84
CA LEU A 72 -6.17 12.04 21.49
C LEU A 72 -6.67 10.95 20.53
N ILE A 73 -6.29 9.70 20.80
CA ILE A 73 -6.75 8.53 20.06
C ILE A 73 -8.29 8.46 20.17
N GLY A 74 -9.00 8.56 19.04
CA GLY A 74 -10.46 8.50 18.98
C GLY A 74 -11.19 9.85 19.05
N ALA A 75 -10.48 10.98 18.99
CA ALA A 75 -11.11 12.29 18.79
C ALA A 75 -11.75 12.39 17.38
N PRO A 76 -12.84 13.16 17.21
CA PRO A 76 -13.38 13.48 15.89
C PRO A 76 -12.33 14.16 15.00
N GLU A 77 -12.44 13.99 13.68
CA GLU A 77 -11.51 14.56 12.69
C GLU A 77 -11.28 16.06 12.96
N THR A 78 -10.01 16.48 13.00
CA THR A 78 -9.65 17.88 13.21
C THR A 78 -10.00 18.71 11.98
N ALA A 79 -10.20 20.02 12.15
CA ALA A 79 -10.44 20.91 11.02
C ALA A 79 -9.33 20.84 9.96
N ALA A 80 -8.08 20.59 10.39
CA ALA A 80 -6.93 20.38 9.51
C ALA A 80 -7.02 19.06 8.72
N GLN A 81 -7.52 17.98 9.35
CA GLN A 81 -7.77 16.70 8.68
C GLN A 81 -8.91 16.81 7.65
N THR A 82 -10.02 17.47 8.02
CA THR A 82 -11.14 17.68 7.09
C THR A 82 -10.75 18.57 5.91
N HIS A 83 -9.96 19.63 6.16
CA HIS A 83 -9.38 20.47 5.09
C HIS A 83 -8.53 19.64 4.13
N ALA A 84 -7.63 18.81 4.66
CA ALA A 84 -6.79 17.92 3.88
C ALA A 84 -7.60 16.93 3.02
N LEU A 85 -8.66 16.33 3.58
CA LEU A 85 -9.58 15.46 2.84
C LEU A 85 -10.20 16.16 1.64
N LEU A 86 -10.72 17.37 1.84
CA LEU A 86 -11.40 18.12 0.79
C LEU A 86 -10.43 18.59 -0.29
N ARG A 87 -9.19 18.94 0.08
CA ARG A 87 -8.12 19.26 -0.88
C ARG A 87 -7.68 18.02 -1.68
N ALA A 88 -7.57 16.85 -1.05
CA ALA A 88 -7.30 15.60 -1.75
C ALA A 88 -8.40 15.28 -2.77
N ARG A 89 -9.67 15.40 -2.39
CA ARG A 89 -10.83 15.21 -3.28
C ARG A 89 -10.92 16.26 -4.39
N GLY A 90 -10.46 17.48 -4.10
CA GLY A 90 -10.37 18.59 -5.05
C GLY A 90 -9.20 18.50 -6.03
N GLY A 91 -8.36 17.47 -5.96
CA GLY A 91 -7.23 17.27 -6.88
C GLY A 91 -6.01 18.15 -6.59
N PHE A 92 -5.90 18.68 -5.37
CA PHE A 92 -4.69 19.38 -4.94
C PHE A 92 -3.55 18.39 -4.81
N ASN A 93 -2.32 18.88 -4.93
CA ASN A 93 -1.13 18.15 -4.50
C ASN A 93 -0.63 18.65 -3.13
N ILE A 94 0.25 17.88 -2.52
CA ILE A 94 0.81 18.18 -1.20
C ILE A 94 1.52 19.54 -1.12
N ASN A 95 2.17 19.98 -2.21
CA ASN A 95 2.84 21.29 -2.24
C ASN A 95 1.84 22.45 -2.26
N GLN A 96 0.70 22.28 -2.95
CA GLN A 96 -0.38 23.26 -2.95
C GLN A 96 -1.03 23.36 -1.56
N LEU A 97 -1.29 22.22 -0.91
CA LEU A 97 -1.78 22.18 0.48
C LEU A 97 -0.82 22.90 1.43
N ALA A 98 0.48 22.58 1.37
CA ALA A 98 1.49 23.25 2.19
C ALA A 98 1.63 24.75 1.87
N ALA A 99 1.38 25.15 0.62
CA ALA A 99 1.40 26.55 0.22
C ALA A 99 0.26 27.35 0.85
N GLU A 100 -0.94 26.76 1.02
CA GLU A 100 -2.06 27.43 1.71
C GLU A 100 -1.71 27.77 3.17
N TYR A 101 -1.16 26.82 3.93
CA TYR A 101 -0.70 27.07 5.30
C TYR A 101 0.41 28.12 5.37
N ARG A 102 1.35 28.09 4.42
CA ARG A 102 2.42 29.10 4.33
C ARG A 102 1.85 30.50 4.08
N ALA A 103 0.88 30.61 3.17
CA ALA A 103 0.21 31.87 2.86
C ALA A 103 -0.58 32.38 4.07
N LEU A 104 -1.32 31.50 4.75
CA LEU A 104 -2.06 31.85 5.98
C LEU A 104 -1.15 32.44 7.04
N ARG A 105 -0.07 31.73 7.37
CA ARG A 105 0.91 32.19 8.37
C ARG A 105 1.44 33.57 8.03
N ALA A 106 1.81 33.79 6.77
CA ALA A 106 2.32 35.07 6.31
C ALA A 106 1.26 36.19 6.39
N SER A 107 0.01 35.89 6.04
CA SER A 107 -1.13 36.81 6.11
C SER A 107 -1.45 37.21 7.54
N VAL A 108 -1.60 36.24 8.44
CA VAL A 108 -1.92 36.49 9.86
C VAL A 108 -0.83 37.32 10.53
N LEU A 109 0.44 36.92 10.40
CA LEU A 109 1.56 37.64 11.04
C LEU A 109 1.70 39.06 10.48
N ARG A 110 1.55 39.25 9.17
CA ARG A 110 1.65 40.59 8.55
C ARG A 110 0.54 41.51 9.02
N LEU A 111 -0.72 41.05 8.95
CA LEU A 111 -1.86 41.85 9.41
C LEU A 111 -1.77 42.17 10.90
N TRP A 112 -1.31 41.22 11.73
CA TRP A 112 -1.13 41.46 13.16
C TRP A 112 -0.01 42.46 13.46
N MET A 113 1.12 42.38 12.75
CA MET A 113 2.22 43.35 12.88
C MET A 113 1.80 44.75 12.44
N ASP A 114 1.02 44.86 11.35
CA ASP A 114 0.53 46.14 10.83
C ASP A 114 -0.49 46.79 11.80
N ASP A 115 -1.26 45.99 12.53
CA ASP A 115 -2.25 46.44 13.53
C ASP A 115 -1.63 46.73 14.92
N CYS A 116 -0.47 46.15 15.23
CA CYS A 116 0.20 46.36 16.52
C CYS A 116 1.03 47.65 16.55
N GLN A 117 0.85 48.44 17.60
CA GLN A 117 1.78 49.53 17.94
C GLN A 117 3.15 48.97 18.38
N PRO A 118 4.27 49.69 18.15
CA PRO A 118 5.63 49.17 18.29
C PRO A 118 6.06 48.69 19.70
N ASP A 119 5.28 48.94 20.76
CA ASP A 119 5.76 48.82 22.15
C ASP A 119 5.45 47.51 22.90
N ALA A 120 5.01 46.43 22.23
CA ALA A 120 5.13 45.08 22.80
C ALA A 120 4.90 43.97 21.77
N PRO A 121 5.92 43.53 21.01
CA PRO A 121 5.84 42.21 20.41
C PRO A 121 5.74 41.18 21.54
N HIS A 122 4.72 40.32 21.51
CA HIS A 122 4.66 39.12 22.34
C HIS A 122 5.39 37.99 21.57
N PRO A 123 6.72 37.83 21.71
CA PRO A 123 7.47 36.82 20.95
C PRO A 123 6.93 35.41 21.19
N ASP A 124 6.43 35.16 22.39
CA ASP A 124 5.81 33.89 22.77
C ASP A 124 4.54 33.59 21.94
N ASP A 125 3.73 34.61 21.62
CA ASP A 125 2.54 34.42 20.76
C ASP A 125 2.95 34.02 19.34
N VAL A 126 4.04 34.58 18.80
CA VAL A 126 4.57 34.22 17.47
C VAL A 126 5.08 32.78 17.44
N ILE A 127 5.85 32.39 18.47
CA ILE A 127 6.39 31.03 18.58
C ILE A 127 5.23 30.02 18.67
N ARG A 128 4.27 30.25 19.57
CA ARG A 128 3.11 29.37 19.75
C ARG A 128 2.21 29.29 18.51
N PHE A 129 2.04 30.41 17.79
CA PHE A 129 1.32 30.41 16.53
C PHE A 129 2.01 29.57 15.47
N ASN A 130 3.34 29.69 15.34
CA ASN A 130 4.11 28.87 14.40
C ASN A 130 3.98 27.38 14.73
N GLU A 131 4.10 27.01 16.01
CA GLU A 131 3.91 25.62 16.48
C GLU A 131 2.50 25.10 16.17
N ALA A 132 1.46 25.91 16.39
CA ALA A 132 0.08 25.52 16.11
C ALA A 132 -0.18 25.35 14.60
N ILE A 133 0.39 26.20 13.75
CA ILE A 133 0.31 26.07 12.30
C ILE A 133 1.09 24.86 11.80
N ASP A 134 2.31 24.64 12.30
CA ASP A 134 3.14 23.51 11.89
C ASP A 134 2.50 22.17 12.32
N GLN A 135 1.85 22.12 13.50
CA GLN A 135 1.03 20.99 13.93
C GLN A 135 -0.15 20.74 12.97
N ALA A 136 -0.93 21.77 12.65
CA ALA A 136 -2.06 21.64 11.72
C ALA A 136 -1.60 21.20 10.33
N LEU A 137 -0.48 21.72 9.84
CA LEU A 137 0.12 21.31 8.57
C LEU A 137 0.58 19.85 8.60
N ALA A 138 1.25 19.41 9.67
CA ALA A 138 1.70 18.03 9.82
C ALA A 138 0.51 17.05 9.82
N GLU A 139 -0.55 17.35 10.58
CA GLU A 139 -1.80 16.58 10.59
C GLU A 139 -2.45 16.54 9.20
N SER A 140 -2.54 17.69 8.52
CA SER A 140 -3.07 17.77 7.17
C SER A 140 -2.26 16.95 6.17
N VAL A 141 -0.93 16.99 6.24
CA VAL A 141 -0.04 16.25 5.32
C VAL A 141 -0.17 14.75 5.51
N ASP A 142 -0.17 14.28 6.76
CA ASP A 142 -0.32 12.86 7.07
C ASP A 142 -1.70 12.36 6.58
N PHE A 143 -2.77 13.05 6.95
CA PHE A 143 -4.12 12.69 6.56
C PHE A 143 -4.32 12.76 5.03
N PHE A 144 -3.82 13.80 4.37
CA PHE A 144 -3.86 13.93 2.91
C PHE A 144 -3.20 12.73 2.22
N THR A 145 -2.02 12.34 2.68
CA THR A 145 -1.26 11.23 2.10
C THR A 145 -2.03 9.92 2.23
N VAL A 146 -2.57 9.64 3.42
CA VAL A 146 -3.42 8.46 3.68
C VAL A 146 -4.64 8.46 2.75
N GLN A 147 -5.33 9.59 2.59
CA GLN A 147 -6.53 9.66 1.74
C GLN A 147 -6.22 9.48 0.25
N VAL A 148 -5.15 10.10 -0.26
CA VAL A 148 -4.73 9.93 -1.66
C VAL A 148 -4.35 8.48 -1.93
N ASP A 149 -3.60 7.84 -1.02
CA ASP A 149 -3.23 6.44 -1.16
C ASP A 149 -4.46 5.52 -1.10
N GLN A 150 -5.39 5.74 -0.17
CA GLN A 150 -6.64 4.98 -0.10
C GLN A 150 -7.47 5.12 -1.38
N ALA A 151 -7.68 6.34 -1.86
CA ALA A 151 -8.44 6.59 -3.09
C ALA A 151 -7.79 5.93 -4.31
N ARG A 152 -6.45 6.01 -4.41
CA ARG A 152 -5.68 5.32 -5.44
C ARG A 152 -5.88 3.81 -5.37
N ASN A 153 -5.80 3.21 -4.18
CA ASN A 153 -5.94 1.77 -4.02
C ASN A 153 -7.37 1.29 -4.32
N LEU A 154 -8.39 2.05 -3.95
CA LEU A 154 -9.79 1.77 -4.31
C LEU A 154 -10.01 1.80 -5.82
N LEU A 155 -9.46 2.79 -6.51
CA LEU A 155 -9.55 2.89 -7.97
C LEU A 155 -8.87 1.69 -8.65
N LEU A 156 -7.68 1.30 -8.18
CA LEU A 156 -6.97 0.15 -8.70
C LEU A 156 -7.73 -1.16 -8.43
N GLY A 157 -8.36 -1.31 -7.26
CA GLY A 157 -9.23 -2.46 -6.95
C GLY A 157 -10.46 -2.55 -7.85
N MET A 158 -11.14 -1.41 -8.10
CA MET A 158 -12.30 -1.34 -9.00
C MET A 158 -11.94 -1.67 -10.45
N LEU A 159 -10.85 -1.10 -10.96
CA LEU A 159 -10.34 -1.43 -12.30
C LEU A 159 -10.00 -2.93 -12.41
N GLY A 160 -9.40 -3.50 -11.35
CA GLY A 160 -9.13 -4.93 -11.25
C GLY A 160 -10.38 -5.78 -11.44
N HIS A 161 -11.46 -5.42 -10.74
CA HIS A 161 -12.75 -6.08 -10.83
C HIS A 161 -13.39 -5.93 -12.21
N ASP A 162 -13.44 -4.72 -12.76
CA ASP A 162 -14.16 -4.43 -14.00
C ASP A 162 -13.43 -4.96 -15.25
N MET A 163 -12.11 -5.14 -15.17
CA MET A 163 -11.32 -5.81 -16.21
C MET A 163 -11.50 -7.34 -16.20
N ARG A 164 -11.89 -7.95 -15.08
CA ARG A 164 -12.06 -9.41 -14.94
C ARG A 164 -13.16 -9.94 -15.86
N SER A 165 -14.30 -9.27 -15.93
CA SER A 165 -15.45 -9.71 -16.74
C SER A 165 -15.21 -9.75 -18.27
N PRO A 166 -14.70 -8.67 -18.92
CA PRO A 166 -14.38 -8.71 -20.34
C PRO A 166 -13.27 -9.71 -20.64
N LEU A 167 -12.32 -9.90 -19.72
CA LEU A 167 -11.27 -10.90 -19.85
C LEU A 167 -11.80 -12.34 -19.83
N GLN A 168 -12.72 -12.64 -18.91
CA GLN A 168 -13.42 -13.93 -18.86
C GLN A 168 -14.17 -14.19 -20.17
N THR A 169 -14.80 -13.18 -20.76
CA THR A 169 -15.50 -13.31 -22.04
C THR A 169 -14.53 -13.66 -23.18
N VAL A 170 -13.35 -13.00 -23.23
CA VAL A 170 -12.29 -13.32 -24.20
C VAL A 170 -11.80 -14.76 -24.02
N GLN A 171 -11.58 -15.20 -22.78
CA GLN A 171 -11.15 -16.57 -22.48
C GLN A 171 -12.20 -17.61 -22.92
N ILE A 172 -13.46 -17.43 -22.54
CA ILE A 172 -14.55 -18.36 -22.91
C ILE A 172 -14.67 -18.45 -24.44
N THR A 173 -14.64 -17.31 -25.13
CA THR A 173 -14.71 -17.28 -26.60
C THR A 173 -13.52 -17.99 -27.23
N ALA A 174 -12.31 -17.79 -26.69
CA ALA A 174 -11.12 -18.49 -27.18
C ALA A 174 -11.21 -20.01 -26.92
N THR A 175 -11.66 -20.44 -25.74
CA THR A 175 -11.88 -21.87 -25.43
C THR A 175 -12.90 -22.49 -26.37
N TYR A 176 -13.99 -21.77 -26.67
CA TYR A 176 -14.99 -22.21 -27.64
C TYR A 176 -14.40 -22.35 -29.05
N LEU A 177 -13.60 -21.39 -29.51
CA LEU A 177 -12.92 -21.46 -30.81
C LEU A 177 -11.92 -22.62 -30.90
N ALA A 178 -11.19 -22.91 -29.81
CA ALA A 178 -10.31 -24.07 -29.74
C ALA A 178 -11.10 -25.39 -29.81
N ALA A 179 -12.24 -25.48 -29.13
CA ALA A 179 -13.10 -26.66 -29.14
C ALA A 179 -13.76 -26.93 -30.50
N LEU A 180 -14.07 -25.88 -31.28
CA LEU A 180 -14.63 -26.01 -32.63
C LEU A 180 -13.65 -26.64 -33.63
N ASN A 181 -12.36 -26.75 -33.30
CA ASN A 181 -11.32 -27.32 -34.17
C ASN A 181 -11.34 -26.70 -35.58
N ALA A 182 -11.59 -25.39 -35.66
CA ALA A 182 -11.80 -24.62 -36.88
C ALA A 182 -10.52 -24.39 -37.72
N GLY A 183 -9.62 -25.36 -37.73
CA GLY A 183 -8.30 -25.32 -38.36
C GLY A 183 -7.17 -25.12 -37.35
N GLU A 184 -6.01 -25.70 -37.65
CA GLU A 184 -4.81 -25.69 -36.77
C GLU A 184 -4.38 -24.27 -36.40
N THR A 185 -4.42 -23.33 -37.34
CA THR A 185 -4.09 -21.92 -37.11
C THR A 185 -5.04 -21.23 -36.12
N VAL A 186 -6.34 -21.55 -36.19
CA VAL A 186 -7.36 -21.00 -35.27
C VAL A 186 -7.20 -21.60 -33.88
N SER A 187 -6.97 -22.90 -33.76
CA SER A 187 -6.73 -23.58 -32.48
C SER A 187 -5.45 -23.07 -31.78
N VAL A 188 -4.38 -22.82 -32.55
CA VAL A 188 -3.14 -22.22 -32.02
C VAL A 188 -3.37 -20.78 -31.55
N ALA A 189 -4.09 -19.96 -32.32
CA ALA A 189 -4.43 -18.59 -31.94
C ALA A 189 -5.32 -18.54 -30.69
N ALA A 190 -6.33 -19.40 -30.63
CA ALA A 190 -7.21 -19.56 -29.47
C ALA A 190 -6.43 -19.97 -28.21
N SER A 191 -5.52 -20.94 -28.33
CA SER A 191 -4.66 -21.35 -27.22
C SER A 191 -3.73 -20.23 -26.72
N ARG A 192 -3.23 -19.38 -27.63
CA ARG A 192 -2.46 -18.18 -27.26
C ARG A 192 -3.34 -17.18 -26.49
N LEU A 193 -4.58 -16.95 -26.93
CA LEU A 193 -5.54 -16.08 -26.24
C LEU A 193 -5.89 -16.60 -24.84
N ILE A 194 -6.16 -17.90 -24.69
CA ILE A 194 -6.45 -18.53 -23.38
C ILE A 194 -5.28 -18.30 -22.43
N ARG A 195 -4.05 -18.60 -22.85
CA ARG A 195 -2.84 -18.39 -22.02
C ARG A 195 -2.64 -16.91 -21.67
N SER A 196 -2.86 -16.00 -22.61
CA SER A 196 -2.75 -14.57 -22.34
C SER A 196 -3.83 -14.06 -21.40
N GLY A 197 -5.05 -14.59 -21.54
CA GLY A 197 -6.17 -14.34 -20.65
C GLY A 197 -5.86 -14.77 -19.23
N ALA A 198 -5.38 -16.01 -19.06
CA ALA A 198 -5.05 -16.55 -17.74
C ALA A 198 -3.96 -15.73 -17.03
N ARG A 199 -2.95 -15.27 -17.79
CA ARG A 199 -1.93 -14.35 -17.26
C ARG A 199 -2.51 -13.00 -16.82
N MET A 200 -3.36 -12.39 -17.64
CA MET A 200 -4.02 -11.14 -17.26
C MET A 200 -4.90 -11.33 -16.01
N GLN A 201 -5.57 -12.47 -15.91
CA GLN A 201 -6.43 -12.78 -14.76
C GLN A 201 -5.60 -12.85 -13.48
N ALA A 202 -4.48 -13.57 -13.50
CA ALA A 202 -3.56 -13.64 -12.36
C ALA A 202 -3.02 -12.25 -11.96
N LEU A 203 -2.65 -11.40 -12.92
CA LEU A 203 -2.20 -10.04 -12.63
C LEU A 203 -3.29 -9.17 -12.00
N LEU A 204 -4.54 -9.31 -12.46
CA LEU A 204 -5.69 -8.60 -11.88
C LEU A 204 -5.99 -9.09 -10.46
N ASP A 205 -5.92 -10.40 -10.23
CA ASP A 205 -6.14 -10.99 -8.91
C ASP A 205 -5.05 -10.55 -7.92
N ASP A 206 -3.77 -10.62 -8.33
CA ASP A 206 -2.63 -10.11 -7.56
C ASP A 206 -2.79 -8.61 -7.21
N MET A 207 -3.29 -7.83 -8.17
CA MET A 207 -3.54 -6.40 -8.00
C MET A 207 -4.69 -6.15 -7.02
N VAL A 208 -5.77 -6.92 -7.07
CA VAL A 208 -6.88 -6.82 -6.11
C VAL A 208 -6.39 -7.18 -4.71
N ASP A 209 -5.66 -8.27 -4.56
CA ASP A 209 -5.10 -8.70 -3.26
C ASP A 209 -4.13 -7.64 -2.69
N PHE A 210 -3.24 -7.09 -3.52
CA PHE A 210 -2.36 -5.98 -3.14
C PHE A 210 -3.12 -4.73 -2.68
N ASN A 211 -4.22 -4.36 -3.35
CA ASN A 211 -5.00 -3.21 -2.93
C ASN A 211 -5.70 -3.45 -1.60
N ARG A 212 -6.22 -4.65 -1.36
CA ARG A 212 -6.85 -5.01 -0.07
C ARG A 212 -5.87 -4.92 1.08
N THR A 213 -4.65 -5.42 0.92
CA THR A 213 -3.62 -5.36 1.96
C THR A 213 -3.21 -3.91 2.23
N ARG A 214 -3.13 -3.05 1.21
CA ARG A 214 -2.87 -1.61 1.38
C ARG A 214 -3.98 -0.85 2.10
N LEU A 215 -5.22 -1.31 2.01
CA LEU A 215 -6.36 -0.80 2.78
C LEU A 215 -6.44 -1.37 4.21
N GLY A 216 -5.46 -2.18 4.64
CA GLY A 216 -5.45 -2.81 5.96
C GLY A 216 -6.40 -3.98 6.13
N LEU A 217 -7.06 -4.43 5.06
CA LEU A 217 -8.04 -5.53 5.09
C LEU A 217 -7.38 -6.92 5.02
N GLY A 218 -6.08 -6.97 4.70
CA GLY A 218 -5.34 -8.23 4.52
C GLY A 218 -5.86 -9.09 3.37
N ILE A 219 -5.32 -10.31 3.28
CA ILE A 219 -5.83 -11.35 2.37
C ILE A 219 -7.04 -12.01 3.02
N HIS A 220 -8.13 -12.12 2.26
CA HIS A 220 -9.29 -12.89 2.71
C HIS A 220 -8.98 -14.39 2.62
N ILE A 221 -9.21 -15.09 3.73
CA ILE A 221 -9.06 -16.53 3.86
C ILE A 221 -10.41 -17.16 4.23
N ALA A 222 -10.65 -18.36 3.70
CA ALA A 222 -11.76 -19.24 4.08
C ALA A 222 -11.17 -20.54 4.64
N PRO A 223 -10.86 -20.60 5.96
CA PRO A 223 -10.22 -21.77 6.55
C PRO A 223 -11.10 -23.02 6.50
N ALA A 224 -10.48 -24.16 6.21
CA ALA A 224 -11.07 -25.49 6.22
C ALA A 224 -10.01 -26.53 6.64
N ASP A 225 -10.45 -27.75 6.95
CA ASP A 225 -9.52 -28.87 7.17
C ASP A 225 -8.77 -29.18 5.86
N VAL A 226 -7.46 -29.10 5.91
CA VAL A 226 -6.57 -29.23 4.74
C VAL A 226 -5.43 -30.17 5.09
N ASP A 227 -5.16 -31.12 4.18
CA ASP A 227 -3.91 -31.88 4.12
C ASP A 227 -2.93 -31.16 3.17
N LEU A 228 -1.90 -30.52 3.74
CA LEU A 228 -0.93 -29.77 2.95
C LEU A 228 -0.06 -30.66 2.06
N ALA A 229 0.16 -31.92 2.44
CA ALA A 229 0.95 -32.84 1.63
C ALA A 229 0.23 -33.14 0.30
N GLN A 230 -1.05 -33.50 0.38
CA GLN A 230 -1.88 -33.75 -0.79
C GLN A 230 -2.03 -32.48 -1.64
N LEU A 231 -2.40 -31.36 -0.99
CA LEU A 231 -2.66 -30.09 -1.66
C LEU A 231 -1.44 -29.58 -2.45
N PHE A 232 -0.25 -29.69 -1.87
CA PHE A 232 0.99 -29.25 -2.51
C PHE A 232 1.44 -30.22 -3.60
N ALA A 233 1.24 -31.53 -3.44
CA ALA A 233 1.49 -32.48 -4.52
C ALA A 233 0.67 -32.14 -5.78
N GLU A 234 -0.63 -31.84 -5.62
CA GLU A 234 -1.52 -31.45 -6.72
C GLU A 234 -1.07 -30.16 -7.43
N GLU A 235 -0.59 -29.17 -6.69
CA GLU A 235 -0.07 -27.91 -7.26
C GLU A 235 1.25 -28.14 -8.01
N LEU A 236 2.18 -28.90 -7.42
CA LEU A 236 3.47 -29.19 -8.05
C LEU A 236 3.31 -30.02 -9.33
N ASP A 237 2.34 -30.94 -9.39
CA ASP A 237 2.03 -31.69 -10.60
C ASP A 237 1.55 -30.77 -11.74
N GLN A 238 0.73 -29.76 -11.42
CA GLN A 238 0.33 -28.75 -12.41
C GLN A 238 1.53 -27.92 -12.90
N LEU A 239 2.42 -27.51 -11.99
CA LEU A 239 3.62 -26.75 -12.34
C LEU A 239 4.58 -27.56 -13.20
N ARG A 240 4.75 -28.87 -12.94
CA ARG A 240 5.56 -29.79 -13.76
C ARG A 240 5.04 -29.90 -15.19
N VAL A 241 3.72 -29.88 -15.39
CA VAL A 241 3.10 -29.88 -16.74
C VAL A 241 3.41 -28.57 -17.48
N VAL A 242 3.39 -27.43 -16.79
CA VAL A 242 3.66 -26.11 -17.38
C VAL A 242 5.15 -25.88 -17.63
N HIS A 243 6.02 -26.44 -16.78
CA HIS A 243 7.47 -26.29 -16.80
C HIS A 243 8.18 -27.64 -16.92
N PRO A 244 8.04 -28.37 -18.04
CA PRO A 244 8.57 -29.73 -18.18
C PRO A 244 10.11 -29.79 -18.15
N ASP A 245 10.78 -28.68 -18.46
CA ASP A 245 12.24 -28.57 -18.44
C ASP A 245 12.82 -28.34 -17.03
N CYS A 246 11.96 -28.19 -16.01
CA CYS A 246 12.37 -27.93 -14.63
C CYS A 246 12.04 -29.13 -13.75
N GLN A 247 13.04 -29.65 -13.04
CA GLN A 247 12.81 -30.67 -12.04
C GLN A 247 12.30 -30.01 -10.75
N VAL A 248 11.18 -30.52 -10.25
CA VAL A 248 10.57 -30.05 -9.00
C VAL A 248 10.31 -31.26 -8.14
N ASP A 249 10.98 -31.35 -6.99
CA ASP A 249 10.90 -32.48 -6.06
C ASP A 249 10.07 -32.10 -4.84
N LEU A 250 9.26 -33.04 -4.34
CA LEU A 250 8.48 -32.89 -3.12
C LEU A 250 8.93 -33.94 -2.11
N ASP A 251 9.32 -33.47 -0.94
CA ASP A 251 9.61 -34.29 0.23
C ASP A 251 8.61 -33.94 1.34
N VAL A 252 7.92 -34.94 1.89
CA VAL A 252 6.93 -34.75 2.95
C VAL A 252 7.32 -35.66 4.10
N ALA A 253 7.50 -35.06 5.27
CA ALA A 253 7.68 -35.77 6.52
C ALA A 253 6.58 -35.37 7.50
N ASP A 254 6.20 -36.33 8.34
CA ASP A 254 5.24 -36.16 9.43
C ASP A 254 3.80 -35.82 8.98
N GLU A 255 2.87 -35.80 9.94
CA GLU A 255 1.46 -35.45 9.71
C GLU A 255 1.35 -33.97 9.33
N CYS A 256 0.69 -33.60 8.22
CA CYS A 256 0.66 -32.21 7.72
C CYS A 256 -0.76 -31.62 7.62
N THR A 257 -1.70 -32.15 8.40
CA THR A 257 -3.10 -31.70 8.46
C THR A 257 -3.33 -30.55 9.46
N GLY A 258 -4.29 -29.67 9.15
CA GLY A 258 -4.67 -28.53 9.99
C GLY A 258 -5.72 -27.64 9.32
N VAL A 259 -6.01 -26.47 9.90
CA VAL A 259 -7.09 -25.57 9.46
C VAL A 259 -6.52 -24.36 8.72
N TRP A 260 -6.70 -24.32 7.39
CA TRP A 260 -6.19 -23.24 6.53
C TRP A 260 -7.06 -23.02 5.30
N ASP A 261 -6.83 -21.94 4.55
CA ASP A 261 -7.37 -21.77 3.20
C ASP A 261 -6.45 -22.44 2.18
N GLY A 262 -6.81 -23.65 1.74
CA GLY A 262 -6.01 -24.44 0.81
C GLY A 262 -5.73 -23.72 -0.51
N ARG A 263 -6.70 -22.99 -1.06
CA ARG A 263 -6.52 -22.28 -2.34
C ARG A 263 -5.48 -21.17 -2.21
N ARG A 264 -5.49 -20.44 -1.09
CA ARG A 264 -4.48 -19.42 -0.80
C ARG A 264 -3.11 -20.05 -0.56
N LEU A 265 -3.02 -21.19 0.11
CA LEU A 265 -1.74 -21.88 0.31
C LEU A 265 -1.17 -22.46 -0.99
N GLN A 266 -1.99 -22.94 -1.93
CA GLN A 266 -1.53 -23.28 -3.28
C GLN A 266 -0.93 -22.05 -4.00
N GLN A 267 -1.60 -20.90 -3.93
CA GLN A 267 -1.09 -19.64 -4.50
C GLN A 267 0.24 -19.23 -3.87
N LEU A 268 0.39 -19.39 -2.55
CA LEU A 268 1.66 -19.15 -1.84
C LEU A 268 2.75 -20.07 -2.39
N LEU A 269 2.51 -21.39 -2.45
CA LEU A 269 3.49 -22.36 -2.96
C LEU A 269 3.87 -22.05 -4.40
N GLY A 270 2.89 -21.83 -5.27
CA GLY A 270 3.11 -21.52 -6.68
C GLY A 270 3.97 -20.27 -6.86
N ASN A 271 3.74 -19.22 -6.06
CA ASN A 271 4.57 -18.01 -6.08
C ASN A 271 6.04 -18.29 -5.70
N LEU A 272 6.28 -19.14 -4.70
CA LEU A 272 7.65 -19.48 -4.28
C LEU A 272 8.34 -20.38 -5.32
N VAL A 273 7.64 -21.40 -5.84
CA VAL A 273 8.20 -22.33 -6.83
C VAL A 273 8.47 -21.64 -8.16
N LEU A 274 7.56 -20.79 -8.64
CA LEU A 274 7.80 -20.00 -9.86
C LEU A 274 8.96 -19.00 -9.69
N ASN A 275 9.18 -18.49 -8.47
CA ASN A 275 10.35 -17.67 -8.16
C ASN A 275 11.63 -18.51 -8.25
N ALA A 276 11.63 -19.69 -7.62
CA ALA A 276 12.72 -20.65 -7.65
C ALA A 276 13.07 -21.12 -9.07
N ILE A 277 12.06 -21.41 -9.91
CA ILE A 277 12.26 -21.77 -11.33
C ILE A 277 12.88 -20.61 -12.12
N ARG A 278 12.43 -19.37 -11.86
CA ARG A 278 12.88 -18.19 -12.61
C ARG A 278 14.34 -17.82 -12.31
N TYR A 279 14.73 -17.87 -11.03
CA TYR A 279 16.03 -17.40 -10.56
C TYR A 279 17.01 -18.54 -10.24
N GLY A 280 16.55 -19.78 -10.27
CA GLY A 280 17.37 -20.95 -10.02
C GLY A 280 18.21 -21.40 -11.22
N ALA A 281 19.22 -22.20 -10.93
CA ALA A 281 20.03 -22.87 -11.93
C ALA A 281 19.18 -23.96 -12.62
N ARG A 282 19.20 -23.98 -13.95
CA ARG A 282 18.31 -24.83 -14.77
C ARG A 282 18.61 -26.32 -14.65
N ASP A 283 19.81 -26.68 -14.24
CA ASP A 283 20.34 -28.05 -14.11
C ASP A 283 20.17 -28.64 -12.70
N THR A 284 19.53 -27.91 -11.80
CA THR A 284 19.28 -28.34 -10.42
C THR A 284 17.79 -28.36 -10.11
N PRO A 285 17.30 -29.33 -9.31
CA PRO A 285 15.89 -29.39 -8.97
C PRO A 285 15.50 -28.29 -7.97
N VAL A 286 14.29 -27.77 -8.13
CA VAL A 286 13.61 -27.01 -7.07
C VAL A 286 13.10 -28.02 -6.05
N ARG A 287 13.59 -27.96 -4.82
CA ARG A 287 13.21 -28.87 -3.73
C ARG A 287 12.18 -28.21 -2.84
N VAL A 288 11.02 -28.84 -2.71
CA VAL A 288 9.94 -28.46 -1.79
C VAL A 288 9.90 -29.47 -0.66
N SER A 289 10.04 -29.02 0.59
CA SER A 289 9.92 -29.88 1.76
C SER A 289 8.82 -29.41 2.69
N VAL A 290 7.98 -30.33 3.15
CA VAL A 290 6.90 -30.07 4.11
C VAL A 290 7.16 -30.94 5.34
N THR A 291 7.27 -30.31 6.50
CA THR A 291 7.50 -31.00 7.78
C THR A 291 6.55 -30.45 8.83
N GLY A 292 5.90 -31.32 9.59
CA GLY A 292 4.94 -30.90 10.63
C GLY A 292 5.37 -31.31 12.04
N ASP A 293 5.12 -30.44 13.02
CA ASP A 293 5.10 -30.82 14.44
C ASP A 293 3.69 -30.59 15.04
N GLU A 294 3.50 -30.80 16.34
CA GLU A 294 2.17 -30.65 16.97
C GLU A 294 1.58 -29.23 16.85
N ALA A 295 2.41 -28.19 16.71
CA ALA A 295 1.99 -26.79 16.75
C ALA A 295 1.95 -26.12 15.37
N GLU A 296 2.94 -26.39 14.52
CA GLU A 296 3.09 -25.75 13.21
C GLU A 296 3.46 -26.74 12.09
N VAL A 297 3.15 -26.35 10.85
CA VAL A 297 3.69 -26.96 9.63
C VAL A 297 4.69 -25.99 9.02
N ARG A 298 5.85 -26.52 8.63
CA ARG A 298 6.90 -25.79 7.94
C ARG A 298 6.99 -26.24 6.49
N LEU A 299 6.91 -25.27 5.59
CA LEU A 299 7.15 -25.42 4.16
C LEU A 299 8.49 -24.75 3.82
N GLU A 300 9.39 -25.46 3.16
CA GLU A 300 10.60 -24.87 2.58
C GLU A 300 10.63 -25.08 1.08
N VAL A 301 10.93 -24.02 0.33
CA VAL A 301 11.19 -24.06 -1.12
C VAL A 301 12.64 -23.65 -1.36
N LYS A 302 13.42 -24.56 -1.96
CA LYS A 302 14.86 -24.44 -2.17
C LYS A 302 15.20 -24.49 -3.64
N ASN A 303 16.10 -23.60 -4.07
CA ASN A 303 16.71 -23.67 -5.39
C ASN A 303 18.19 -23.32 -5.32
N ASN A 304 18.99 -23.93 -6.16
CA ASN A 304 20.37 -23.49 -6.38
C ASN A 304 20.35 -22.32 -7.36
N GLY A 305 21.31 -21.40 -7.25
CA GLY A 305 21.35 -20.21 -8.09
C GLY A 305 22.28 -19.14 -7.53
N PRO A 306 22.44 -18.01 -8.22
CA PRO A 306 23.24 -16.91 -7.73
C PRO A 306 22.68 -16.37 -6.41
N ALA A 307 23.58 -16.07 -5.47
CA ALA A 307 23.22 -15.48 -4.19
C ALA A 307 22.45 -14.16 -4.38
N ILE A 308 21.38 -13.99 -3.61
CA ILE A 308 20.68 -12.72 -3.52
C ILE A 308 21.54 -11.75 -2.71
N GLU A 309 21.73 -10.54 -3.24
CA GLU A 309 22.49 -9.50 -2.55
C GLU A 309 21.91 -9.22 -1.16
N ARG A 310 22.76 -9.07 -0.14
CA ARG A 310 22.31 -8.82 1.24
C ARG A 310 21.39 -7.59 1.37
N SER A 311 21.63 -6.55 0.58
CA SER A 311 20.79 -5.35 0.58
C SER A 311 19.39 -5.58 -0.03
N ALA A 312 19.24 -6.62 -0.85
CA ALA A 312 17.99 -7.02 -1.48
C ALA A 312 17.16 -7.95 -0.59
N LEU A 313 17.79 -8.80 0.25
CA LEU A 313 17.07 -9.73 1.15
C LEU A 313 16.04 -9.03 2.05
N GLY A 314 16.40 -7.85 2.60
CA GLY A 314 15.49 -7.08 3.46
C GLY A 314 14.28 -6.48 2.73
N ARG A 315 14.29 -6.44 1.40
CA ARG A 315 13.25 -5.79 0.58
C ARG A 315 12.65 -6.72 -0.48
N ILE A 316 13.06 -7.99 -0.55
CA ILE A 316 12.62 -8.90 -1.62
C ILE A 316 11.13 -9.22 -1.56
N PHE A 317 10.54 -9.09 -0.37
CA PHE A 317 9.11 -9.22 -0.15
C PHE A 317 8.35 -7.89 -0.30
N ASP A 318 9.04 -6.78 -0.59
CA ASP A 318 8.36 -5.51 -0.84
C ASP A 318 7.65 -5.56 -2.20
N PRO A 319 6.48 -4.93 -2.30
CA PRO A 319 5.68 -4.99 -3.52
C PRO A 319 6.35 -4.23 -4.66
N LEU A 320 6.13 -4.68 -5.88
CA LEU A 320 6.63 -4.07 -7.12
C LEU A 320 8.17 -4.10 -7.27
N GLN A 321 8.85 -4.94 -6.49
CA GLN A 321 10.27 -5.23 -6.65
C GLN A 321 10.47 -6.14 -7.88
N ARG A 322 11.29 -5.69 -8.84
CA ARG A 322 11.83 -6.53 -9.91
C ARG A 322 13.30 -6.79 -9.61
N GLY A 323 13.78 -8.00 -9.89
CA GLY A 323 15.19 -8.33 -9.73
C GLY A 323 16.05 -7.37 -10.54
N TRP A 324 17.12 -6.81 -9.94
CA TRP A 324 17.98 -5.79 -10.56
C TRP A 324 18.66 -6.24 -11.87
N ASN A 325 18.64 -7.53 -12.19
CA ASN A 325 19.22 -8.12 -13.40
C ASN A 325 18.21 -8.43 -14.53
N ASP A 326 16.98 -7.92 -14.46
CA ASP A 326 15.94 -8.16 -15.48
C ASP A 326 16.14 -7.26 -16.74
N GLN A 327 17.33 -7.32 -17.34
CA GLN A 327 17.61 -6.70 -18.65
C GLN A 327 17.05 -7.52 -19.83
N ASP A 328 16.53 -8.72 -19.57
CA ASP A 328 15.99 -9.59 -20.60
C ASP A 328 14.56 -9.16 -20.97
N LYS A 329 14.46 -8.35 -22.04
CA LYS A 329 13.21 -7.80 -22.58
C LYS A 329 12.16 -8.86 -23.03
N ASN A 330 12.49 -10.15 -22.92
CA ASN A 330 11.64 -11.28 -23.26
C ASN A 330 11.18 -12.13 -22.05
N ALA A 331 11.57 -11.80 -20.82
CA ALA A 331 11.13 -12.53 -19.63
C ALA A 331 9.75 -12.03 -19.17
N GLY A 332 8.73 -12.88 -19.30
CA GLY A 332 7.33 -12.55 -19.02
C GLY A 332 7.07 -11.97 -17.62
N SER A 333 6.65 -10.70 -17.62
CA SER A 333 5.40 -10.18 -17.03
C SER A 333 4.96 -10.77 -15.68
N SER A 334 5.68 -10.49 -14.60
CA SER A 334 5.08 -10.43 -13.26
C SER A 334 5.21 -9.01 -12.72
N LEU A 335 4.20 -8.51 -12.01
CA LEU A 335 4.19 -7.17 -11.41
C LEU A 335 5.22 -7.00 -10.29
N GLY A 336 6.00 -8.04 -9.95
CA GLY A 336 6.84 -8.06 -8.74
C GLY A 336 6.01 -8.20 -7.46
N LEU A 337 4.83 -8.82 -7.56
CA LEU A 337 3.91 -9.01 -6.42
C LEU A 337 3.93 -10.42 -5.83
N GLY A 338 4.45 -11.43 -6.54
CA GLY A 338 4.34 -12.84 -6.11
C GLY A 338 4.90 -13.11 -4.70
N LEU A 339 6.14 -12.67 -4.41
CA LEU A 339 6.73 -12.84 -3.08
C LEU A 339 6.00 -12.01 -2.01
N TYR A 340 5.56 -10.80 -2.35
CA TYR A 340 4.74 -9.98 -1.46
C TYR A 340 3.44 -10.70 -1.09
N ILE A 341 2.74 -11.26 -2.07
CA ILE A 341 1.48 -11.99 -1.88
C ILE A 341 1.71 -13.26 -1.07
N ALA A 342 2.77 -14.02 -1.33
CA ALA A 342 3.15 -15.18 -0.52
C ALA A 342 3.33 -14.79 0.96
N ARG A 343 3.99 -13.66 1.24
CA ARG A 343 4.14 -13.12 2.60
C ARG A 343 2.80 -12.74 3.23
N GLU A 344 1.93 -12.05 2.50
CA GLU A 344 0.63 -11.63 3.04
C GLU A 344 -0.33 -12.81 3.24
N ILE A 345 -0.24 -13.86 2.40
CA ILE A 345 -0.98 -15.12 2.61
C ILE A 345 -0.48 -15.82 3.88
N ALA A 346 0.83 -15.95 4.08
CA ALA A 346 1.37 -16.56 5.31
C ALA A 346 0.88 -15.81 6.56
N LYS A 347 0.96 -14.47 6.54
CA LYS A 347 0.47 -13.62 7.63
C LYS A 347 -1.03 -13.76 7.87
N ALA A 348 -1.84 -13.88 6.82
CA ALA A 348 -3.29 -14.07 6.97
C ALA A 348 -3.62 -15.37 7.71
N HIS A 349 -2.79 -16.40 7.56
CA HIS A 349 -2.87 -17.66 8.32
C HIS A 349 -2.17 -17.60 9.70
N GLY A 350 -1.75 -16.41 10.15
CA GLY A 350 -1.02 -16.22 11.41
C GLY A 350 0.43 -16.74 11.38
N GLY A 351 0.95 -17.06 10.20
CA GLY A 351 2.29 -17.55 9.97
C GLY A 351 3.30 -16.47 9.57
N GLU A 352 4.50 -16.92 9.24
CA GLU A 352 5.59 -16.07 8.77
C GLU A 352 6.33 -16.70 7.59
N ILE A 353 6.98 -15.86 6.77
CA ILE A 353 7.91 -16.29 5.72
C ILE A 353 9.26 -15.63 5.94
N ASN A 354 10.30 -16.45 5.85
CA ASN A 354 11.70 -16.04 5.95
C ASN A 354 12.45 -16.48 4.69
N VAL A 355 13.54 -15.77 4.38
CA VAL A 355 14.41 -16.09 3.25
C VAL A 355 15.86 -16.11 3.72
N ARG A 356 16.61 -17.11 3.27
CA ARG A 356 18.08 -17.11 3.32
C ARG A 356 18.62 -17.40 1.92
N SER A 357 19.73 -16.77 1.58
CA SER A 357 20.41 -16.98 0.31
C SER A 357 21.91 -16.92 0.53
N ASP A 358 22.63 -17.92 0.05
CA ASP A 358 24.07 -17.98 0.03
C ASP A 358 24.57 -18.27 -1.39
N GLU A 359 25.88 -18.49 -1.55
CA GLU A 359 26.50 -18.73 -2.87
C GLU A 359 26.04 -20.03 -3.55
N THR A 360 25.35 -20.91 -2.81
CA THR A 360 24.94 -22.24 -3.29
C THR A 360 23.44 -22.37 -3.45
N GLU A 361 22.65 -21.82 -2.53
CA GLU A 361 21.20 -21.99 -2.51
C GLU A 361 20.44 -20.76 -1.99
N THR A 362 19.21 -20.65 -2.44
CA THR A 362 18.18 -19.78 -1.85
C THR A 362 17.09 -20.65 -1.26
N VAL A 363 16.67 -20.31 -0.04
CA VAL A 363 15.63 -21.04 0.70
C VAL A 363 14.60 -20.06 1.22
N PHE A 364 13.36 -20.25 0.81
CA PHE A 364 12.19 -19.61 1.38
C PHE A 364 11.54 -20.59 2.38
N ALA A 365 11.43 -20.17 3.64
CA ALA A 365 10.85 -20.99 4.71
C ALA A 365 9.60 -20.33 5.26
N VAL A 366 8.49 -21.07 5.28
CA VAL A 366 7.16 -20.62 5.71
C VAL A 366 6.75 -21.44 6.91
N ARG A 367 6.27 -20.79 7.97
CA ARG A 367 5.71 -21.45 9.16
C ARG A 367 4.22 -21.15 9.25
N LEU A 368 3.42 -22.20 9.42
CA LEU A 368 1.96 -22.13 9.46
C LEU A 368 1.44 -22.80 10.73
N PRO A 369 0.80 -22.06 11.66
CA PRO A 369 0.16 -22.65 12.83
C PRO A 369 -1.02 -23.55 12.43
N ARG A 370 -1.23 -24.70 13.09
CA ARG A 370 -2.29 -25.67 12.72
C ARG A 370 -3.72 -25.27 13.08
N ASN A 371 -3.90 -24.55 14.19
CA ASN A 371 -5.22 -24.27 14.77
C ASN A 371 -5.31 -22.81 15.21
N LYS A 372 -5.95 -21.96 14.39
CA LYS A 372 -6.40 -20.64 14.84
C LYS A 372 -7.84 -20.37 14.47
#